data_AF-A0A349JHJ1-F1
#
_entry.id   AF-A0A349JHJ1-F1
#
_cell.length_a   1.000
_cell.length_b   1.000
_cell.length_c   1.000
_cell.angle_alpha   90.00
_cell.angle_beta   90.00
_cell.angle_gamma   90.00
#
_symmetry.space_group_name_H-M   'P 1'
#
loop_
_entity.id
_entity.type
_entity.pdbx_description
1 polymer ?
#
loop_
_entity_poly.entity_id
_entity_poly.type
_entity_poly.pdbx_seq_one_letter_code
_entity_poly.pdbx_strand_id
1 'polypeptide(L)' 'NPKDFRPTLGKAIVLKEQGKTDEAKTLFDQATELAPPNYKDQINQLASEAPKPAATPAASPKPGVSPSPEGALPKP' A
#
# COMPACT_ATOMS: atom_id res chain seq x y z
N ASN A 1 -14.75 15.46 11.76
CA ASN A 1 -14.33 14.46 12.76
C ASN A 1 -12.86 14.67 13.09
N PRO A 2 -12.54 15.29 14.23
CA PRO A 2 -11.24 15.94 14.47
C PRO A 2 -10.09 14.99 14.84
N LYS A 3 -10.14 13.70 14.49
CA LYS A 3 -9.10 12.71 14.81
C LYS A 3 -8.99 11.62 13.75
N ASP A 4 -9.16 11.98 12.48
CA ASP A 4 -8.90 11.04 11.40
C ASP A 4 -7.39 10.88 11.23
N PHE A 5 -6.78 10.00 12.04
CA PHE A 5 -5.43 9.46 11.82
C PHE A 5 -5.42 8.44 10.66
N ARG A 6 -6.61 8.02 10.20
CA ARG A 6 -6.85 7.10 9.07
C ARG A 6 -6.11 7.52 7.79
N PRO A 7 -6.16 8.78 7.32
CA PRO A 7 -5.39 9.23 6.16
C PRO A 7 -3.86 9.15 6.39
N THR A 8 -3.36 9.45 7.59
CA THR A 8 -1.93 9.36 7.92
C THR A 8 -1.47 7.91 7.98
N LEU A 9 -2.24 7.05 8.66
CA LEU A 9 -2.02 5.61 8.74
C LEU A 9 -2.05 4.95 7.36
N GLY A 10 -3.04 5.29 6.53
CA GLY A 10 -3.16 4.77 5.17
C GLY A 10 -1.95 5.16 4.31
N LYS A 11 -1.49 6.41 4.38
CA LYS A 11 -0.26 6.83 3.71
C LYS A 11 0.97 6.09 4.23
N ALA A 12 1.07 5.87 5.54
CA ALA A 12 2.17 5.14 6.16
C ALA A 12 2.25 3.70 5.62
N ILE A 13 1.11 3.01 5.54
CA ILE A 13 1.01 1.66 4.99
C ILE A 13 1.44 1.64 3.53
N VAL A 14 0.91 2.56 2.70
CA VAL A 14 1.27 2.64 1.28
C VAL A 14 2.76 2.91 1.08
N LEU A 15 3.36 3.81 1.86
CA LEU A 15 4.81 4.09 1.77
C LEU A 15 5.64 2.88 2.19
N LYS A 16 5.20 2.15 3.23
CA LYS A 16 5.85 0.91 3.67
C LYS A 16 5.79 -0.17 2.59
N GLU A 17 4.64 -0.30 1.92
CA GLU A 17 4.48 -1.20 0.77
C GLU A 17 5.34 -0.80 -0.44
N GLN A 18 5.57 0.50 -0.63
CA GLN A 18 6.49 1.03 -1.64
C GLN A 18 7.98 0.83 -1.28
N GLY A 19 8.31 0.23 -0.14
CA GLY A 19 9.68 0.06 0.35
C GLY A 19 10.28 1.32 1.00
N LYS A 20 9.47 2.38 1.16
CA LYS A 20 9.86 3.64 1.82
C LYS A 20 9.63 3.55 3.33
N THR A 21 10.36 2.65 3.98
CA THR A 21 10.18 2.34 5.40
C THR A 21 10.45 3.55 6.30
N ASP A 22 11.40 4.43 5.96
CA ASP A 22 11.71 5.64 6.74
C ASP A 22 10.57 6.67 6.75
N GLU A 23 10.00 6.98 5.58
CA GLU A 23 8.84 7.87 5.49
C GLU A 23 7.61 7.23 6.14
N ALA A 24 7.42 5.92 5.95
CA ALA A 24 6.34 5.18 6.59
C ALA A 24 6.42 5.26 8.11
N LYS A 25 7.62 5.05 8.68
CA LYS A 25 7.85 5.09 10.13
C LYS A 25 7.49 6.47 10.71
N THR A 26 7.86 7.53 10.01
CA THR A 26 7.50 8.90 10.37
C THR A 26 5.98 9.09 10.37
N LEU A 27 5.27 8.62 9.35
CA LEU A 27 3.81 8.71 9.30
C LEU A 27 3.10 7.82 10.33
N PHE A 28 3.65 6.64 10.62
CA PHE A 28 3.17 5.77 11.69
C PHE A 28 3.28 6.47 13.06
N ASP A 29 4.40 7.15 13.31
CA ASP A 29 4.63 7.92 14.54
C ASP A 29 3.61 9.08 14.67
N GLN A 30 3.48 9.89 13.61
CA GLN A 30 2.46 10.95 13.57
C GLN A 30 1.03 10.40 13.73
N ALA A 31 0.73 9.24 13.16
CA ALA A 31 -0.55 8.59 13.35
C ALA A 31 -0.74 8.15 14.82
N THR A 32 0.29 7.61 15.48
CA THR A 32 0.24 7.25 16.91
C THR A 32 0.14 8.46 17.85
N GLU A 33 0.66 9.63 17.47
CA GLU A 33 0.49 10.86 18.25
C GLU A 33 -0.93 11.39 18.18
N LEU A 34 -1.58 11.29 17.01
CA LEU A 34 -2.94 11.77 16.78
C LEU A 34 -4.02 10.75 17.21
N ALA A 35 -3.67 9.47 17.20
CA ALA A 35 -4.59 8.39 17.51
C ALA A 35 -4.91 8.28 19.00
N PRO A 36 -6.14 7.87 19.35
CA PRO A 36 -6.49 7.49 20.71
C PRO A 36 -5.59 6.33 21.21
N PRO A 37 -5.37 6.18 22.53
CA PRO A 37 -4.54 5.12 23.10
C PRO A 37 -4.94 3.72 22.62
N ASN A 38 -6.24 3.49 22.44
CA ASN A 38 -6.79 2.23 21.95
C ASN A 38 -6.36 1.86 20.51
N TYR A 39 -5.91 2.84 19.72
CA TYR A 39 -5.46 2.65 18.34
C TYR A 39 -3.94 2.67 18.19
N LYS A 40 -3.20 3.25 19.15
CA LYS A 40 -1.73 3.31 19.09
C LYS A 40 -1.12 1.92 18.97
N ASP A 41 -1.67 0.94 19.69
CA ASP A 41 -1.23 -0.46 19.61
C ASP A 41 -1.43 -1.04 18.19
N GLN A 42 -2.61 -0.87 17.62
CA GLN A 42 -2.95 -1.30 16.26
C GLN A 42 -2.02 -0.68 15.21
N ILE A 43 -1.71 0.61 15.35
CA ILE A 43 -0.82 1.35 14.47
C ILE A 43 0.61 0.80 14.57
N ASN A 44 1.08 0.50 15.77
CA ASN A 44 2.41 -0.06 16.01
C ASN A 44 2.53 -1.50 15.48
N GLN A 45 1.49 -2.32 15.65
CA GLN A 45 1.42 -3.64 15.03
C GLN A 45 1.48 -3.55 13.51
N LEU A 46 0.71 -2.66 12.89
CA LEU A 46 0.77 -2.43 11.44
C LEU A 46 2.13 -1.89 10.95
N ALA A 47 2.85 -1.12 11.78
CA ALA A 47 4.20 -0.64 11.48
C ALA A 47 5.22 -1.79 11.51
N SER A 48 5.14 -2.66 12.51
CA SER A 48 6.05 -3.79 12.73
C SER A 48 5.76 -5.02 11.89
N GLU A 49 4.51 -5.28 11.54
CA GLU A 49 4.15 -6.41 10.67
C GLU A 49 4.82 -6.19 9.32
N ALA A 50 5.61 -7.12 8.79
CA ALA A 50 6.16 -6.97 7.44
C ALA A 50 4.99 -6.80 6.44
N PRO A 51 5.17 -6.10 5.31
CA PRO A 51 4.13 -6.08 4.28
C PRO A 51 3.88 -7.53 3.84
N LYS A 52 2.87 -8.19 4.41
CA LYS A 52 2.21 -9.29 3.72
C LYS A 52 1.72 -8.68 2.43
N PRO A 53 1.99 -9.29 1.26
CA PRO A 53 1.44 -8.80 0.02
C PRO A 53 -0.07 -8.72 0.21
N ALA A 54 -0.59 -7.51 0.42
CA ALA A 54 -2.00 -7.25 0.29
C ALA A 54 -2.27 -7.62 -1.16
N ALA A 55 -3.13 -8.62 -1.36
CA ALA A 55 -3.64 -8.94 -2.68
C ALA A 55 -4.03 -7.60 -3.33
N THR A 56 -3.31 -7.27 -4.39
CA THR A 56 -3.59 -6.17 -5.30
C THR A 56 -5.11 -5.99 -5.44
N PRO A 57 -5.72 -4.87 -4.99
CA PRO A 57 -6.82 -4.35 -5.75
C PRO A 57 -6.16 -3.89 -7.05
N ALA A 58 -6.34 -4.69 -8.09
CA ALA A 58 -6.02 -4.30 -9.44
C ALA A 58 -6.55 -2.87 -9.66
N ALA A 59 -5.63 -1.89 -9.64
CA ALA A 59 -5.74 -0.79 -10.58
C ALA A 59 -5.97 -1.46 -11.93
N SER A 60 -7.10 -1.10 -12.55
CA SER A 60 -7.64 -1.65 -13.78
C SER A 60 -6.57 -2.28 -14.69
N PRO A 61 -6.78 -3.48 -15.26
CA PRO A 61 -6.09 -3.78 -16.50
C PRO A 61 -6.50 -2.65 -17.45
N LYS A 62 -5.57 -1.81 -17.88
CA LYS A 62 -5.78 -1.04 -19.11
C LYS A 62 -6.14 -2.07 -20.18
N PRO A 63 -7.33 -2.07 -20.80
CA PRO A 63 -7.54 -2.82 -22.03
C PRO A 63 -6.68 -2.12 -23.08
N GLY A 64 -5.54 -2.70 -23.42
CA GLY A 64 -4.66 -2.17 -24.46
C GLY A 64 -3.22 -2.06 -23.99
N VAL A 65 -2.50 -3.16 -24.07
CA VAL A 65 -1.54 -3.39 -25.15
C VAL A 65 -1.18 -4.87 -25.13
N SER A 66 -1.81 -5.64 -26.01
CA SER A 66 -1.20 -6.84 -26.54
C SER A 66 -0.17 -6.36 -27.56
N PRO A 67 1.16 -6.46 -27.33
CA PRO A 67 2.07 -6.49 -28.44
C PRO A 67 1.94 -7.92 -28.99
N SER A 68 0.94 -8.16 -29.82
CA SER A 68 0.99 -9.33 -30.70
C SER A 68 1.92 -8.92 -31.84
N PRO A 69 3.19 -9.36 -31.87
CA PRO A 69 4.01 -9.14 -33.04
C PRO A 69 3.33 -9.83 -34.22
N GLU A 70 3.08 -9.05 -35.26
CA GLU A 70 2.83 -9.52 -36.60
C GLU A 70 4.00 -10.43 -37.04
N GLY A 71 3.71 -11.67 -37.45
CA GLY A 71 4.62 -12.47 -38.28
C GLY A 71 4.87 -13.93 -37.86
N ALA A 72 4.47 -14.85 -38.76
CA ALA A 72 4.89 -16.24 -38.98
C ALA A 72 4.10 -17.37 -38.24
N LEU A 73 3.11 -18.04 -38.88
CA LEU A 73 3.16 -19.20 -39.83
C LEU A 73 3.37 -20.58 -39.14
N PRO A 74 2.94 -21.73 -39.72
CA PRO A 74 1.73 -22.12 -40.47
C PRO A 74 1.06 -23.42 -39.91
N LYS A 75 0.02 -23.92 -40.59
CA LYS A 75 -0.73 -25.17 -40.34
C LYS A 75 0.15 -26.44 -40.42
N PRO A 76 -0.28 -27.53 -39.76
CA PRO A 76 -0.42 -28.82 -40.45
C PRO A 76 -1.88 -29.28 -40.57
#